data_AF-A0A7W7C636-F1
#
_entry.id   AF-A0A7W7C636-F1
#
_cell.length_a   1.000
_cell.length_b   1.000
_cell.length_c   1.000
_cell.angle_alpha   90.00
_cell.angle_beta   90.00
_cell.angle_gamma   90.00
#
_symmetry.space_group_name_H-M   'P 1'
#
loop_
_entity.id
_entity.type
_entity.pdbx_description
1 polymer ?
#
loop_
_entity_poly.entity_id
_entity_poly.type
_entity_poly.pdbx_seq_one_letter_code
_entity_poly.pdbx_strand_id
1 'polypeptide(L)'
;MSVPNVPSQQPDVSLPRPRFAGCLLKLSLVLAGAVLGTVLTVAITVALLLPVRSTVQVQSPPTAVATAGDYQGYALAVKRVGTMMSSGNSFEVWLGRHDGGEVSRGHVLQVPTGWRTDNGLTVRWSPETVRLDFAGGGRIEVPVRVFRDAR
;
A
#
# COMPACT_ATOMS: atom_id res chain seq x y z
N MET A 1 -48.75 80.18 40.49
CA MET A 1 -47.46 79.84 39.85
C MET A 1 -47.43 78.34 39.64
N SER A 2 -47.64 77.88 38.42
CA SER A 2 -47.65 76.44 38.08
C SER A 2 -46.32 76.05 37.49
N VAL A 3 -45.66 75.05 38.09
CA VAL A 3 -44.41 74.48 37.58
C VAL A 3 -44.75 73.51 36.44
N PRO A 4 -44.10 73.60 35.26
CA PRO A 4 -44.35 72.65 34.18
C PRO A 4 -43.71 71.29 34.50
N ASN A 5 -44.51 70.24 34.34
CA ASN A 5 -44.07 68.85 34.44
C ASN A 5 -43.24 68.51 33.19
N VAL A 6 -41.93 68.28 33.37
CA VAL A 6 -41.03 67.86 32.29
C VAL A 6 -41.00 66.32 32.27
N PRO A 7 -41.43 65.66 31.18
CA PRO A 7 -41.34 64.21 31.09
C PRO A 7 -39.88 63.77 30.98
N SER A 8 -39.45 62.92 31.90
CA SER A 8 -38.13 62.29 31.90
C SER A 8 -38.06 61.25 30.76
N GLN A 9 -37.37 61.59 29.68
CA GLN A 9 -37.09 60.66 28.58
C GLN A 9 -35.89 59.79 28.99
N GLN A 10 -36.12 58.49 29.23
CA GLN A 10 -35.05 57.54 29.55
C GLN A 10 -34.12 57.39 28.34
N PRO A 11 -32.79 57.41 28.53
CA PRO A 11 -31.85 57.13 27.46
C PRO A 11 -32.01 55.67 27.00
N ASP A 12 -32.34 55.49 25.74
CA ASP A 12 -32.39 54.18 25.08
C ASP A 12 -30.95 53.66 24.93
N VAL A 13 -30.49 52.93 25.95
CA VAL A 13 -29.19 52.26 25.93
C VAL A 13 -29.36 50.92 25.23
N SER A 14 -29.43 50.97 23.90
CA SER A 14 -29.34 49.80 23.04
C SER A 14 -27.90 49.25 23.09
N LEU A 15 -27.67 48.24 23.93
CA LEU A 15 -26.39 47.52 23.98
C LEU A 15 -26.09 46.85 22.62
N PRO A 16 -24.90 47.04 22.04
CA PRO A 16 -24.54 46.41 20.78
C PRO A 16 -24.58 44.89 20.93
N ARG A 17 -25.43 44.22 20.15
CA ARG A 17 -25.53 42.76 20.15
C ARG A 17 -24.15 42.14 19.85
N PRO A 18 -23.68 41.17 20.67
CA PRO A 18 -22.35 40.60 20.55
C PRO A 18 -22.14 39.92 19.18
N ARG A 19 -21.23 40.45 18.36
CA ARG A 19 -20.81 39.86 17.06
C ARG A 19 -20.05 38.52 17.19
N PHE A 20 -19.93 37.99 18.40
CA PHE A 20 -19.14 36.80 18.73
C PHE A 20 -19.66 35.52 18.07
N ALA A 21 -20.97 35.40 17.85
CA ALA A 21 -21.56 34.20 17.22
C ALA A 21 -21.07 34.00 15.77
N GLY A 22 -20.94 35.07 14.99
CA GLY A 22 -20.43 35.01 13.62
C GLY A 22 -18.92 34.76 13.55
N CYS A 23 -18.17 35.18 14.56
CA CYS A 23 -16.73 34.92 14.67
C CYS A 23 -16.44 33.46 15.04
N LEU A 24 -17.17 32.92 16.02
CA LEU A 24 -17.05 31.52 16.45
C LEU A 24 -17.45 30.53 15.36
N LEU A 25 -18.50 30.83 14.58
CA LEU A 25 -18.90 29.99 13.45
C LEU A 25 -17.85 29.98 12.32
N LYS A 26 -17.24 31.13 12.03
CA LYS A 26 -16.14 31.20 11.06
C LYS A 26 -14.93 30.42 11.54
N LEU A 27 -14.59 30.54 12.83
CA LEU A 27 -13.49 29.80 13.43
C LEU A 27 -13.73 28.29 13.40
N SER A 28 -14.95 27.82 13.73
CA SER A 28 -15.27 26.39 13.69
C SER A 28 -15.25 25.84 12.27
N LEU A 29 -15.70 26.60 11.28
CA LEU A 29 -15.63 26.20 9.87
C LEU A 29 -14.17 26.11 9.39
N VAL A 30 -13.33 27.07 9.76
CA VAL A 30 -11.89 27.02 9.47
C VAL A 30 -11.23 25.81 10.14
N LEU A 31 -11.56 25.54 11.41
CA LEU A 31 -11.03 24.39 12.13
C LEU A 31 -11.48 23.07 11.51
N ALA A 32 -12.77 22.95 11.16
CA ALA A 32 -13.31 21.78 10.50
C ALA A 32 -12.66 21.57 9.12
N GLY A 33 -12.47 22.64 8.34
CA GLY A 33 -11.76 22.60 7.07
C GLY A 33 -10.31 22.17 7.23
N ALA A 34 -9.61 22.67 8.26
CA ALA A 34 -8.24 22.27 8.56
C ALA A 34 -8.15 20.78 8.92
N VAL A 35 -9.06 20.28 9.78
CA VAL A 35 -9.11 18.86 10.16
C VAL A 35 -9.43 17.97 8.95
N LEU A 36 -10.38 18.36 8.11
CA LEU A 36 -10.70 17.60 6.90
C LEU A 36 -9.52 17.58 5.93
N GLY A 37 -8.85 18.72 5.74
CA GLY A 37 -7.68 18.84 4.89
C GLY A 37 -6.49 18.01 5.36
N THR A 38 -6.24 17.93 6.67
CA THR A 38 -5.19 17.07 7.22
C THR A 38 -5.53 15.59 7.05
N VAL A 39 -6.77 15.18 7.33
CA VAL A 39 -7.21 13.79 7.12
C VAL A 39 -7.04 13.38 5.66
N LEU A 40 -7.46 14.23 4.71
CA LEU A 40 -7.30 13.95 3.28
C LEU A 40 -5.83 13.86 2.89
N THR A 41 -4.98 14.76 3.40
CA THR A 41 -3.55 14.76 3.13
C THR A 41 -2.91 13.47 3.63
N VAL A 42 -3.22 13.06 4.86
CA VAL A 42 -2.75 11.80 5.43
C VAL A 42 -3.19 10.61 4.57
N ALA A 43 -4.46 10.57 4.15
CA ALA A 43 -4.97 9.49 3.30
C ALA A 43 -4.22 9.40 1.96
N ILE A 44 -3.98 10.54 1.31
CA ILE A 44 -3.22 10.61 0.06
C ILE A 44 -1.77 10.17 0.28
N THR A 45 -1.11 10.67 1.32
CA THR A 45 0.26 10.28 1.64
C THR A 45 0.37 8.78 1.89
N VAL A 46 -0.54 8.20 2.66
CA VAL A 46 -0.58 6.74 2.89
C VAL A 46 -0.80 6.00 1.58
N ALA A 47 -1.78 6.41 0.77
CA ALA A 47 -2.07 5.76 -0.51
C ALA A 47 -0.87 5.77 -1.46
N LEU A 48 -0.12 6.88 -1.50
CA LEU A 48 1.06 7.00 -2.36
C LEU A 48 2.27 6.22 -1.85
N LEU A 49 2.35 5.96 -0.55
CA LEU A 49 3.43 5.19 0.09
C LEU A 49 3.10 3.70 0.23
N LEU A 50 1.88 3.27 -0.10
CA LEU A 50 1.51 1.85 -0.07
C LEU A 50 2.37 1.04 -1.06
N PRO A 51 2.81 -0.18 -0.69
CA PRO A 51 3.63 -1.00 -1.56
C PRO A 51 2.85 -1.47 -2.80
N VAL A 52 3.37 -1.15 -3.98
CA VAL A 52 2.88 -1.64 -5.28
C VAL A 52 3.81 -2.76 -5.74
N ARG A 53 3.23 -3.86 -6.24
CA ARG A 53 3.97 -4.99 -6.81
C ARG A 53 3.71 -5.07 -8.30
N SER A 54 4.77 -5.12 -9.09
CA SER A 54 4.69 -5.33 -10.54
C SER A 54 5.41 -6.61 -10.92
N THR A 55 4.82 -7.42 -11.81
CA THR A 55 5.47 -8.63 -12.31
C THR A 55 6.55 -8.26 -13.31
N VAL A 56 7.78 -8.67 -13.04
CA VAL A 56 8.93 -8.47 -13.93
C VAL A 56 9.15 -9.69 -14.80
N GLN A 57 9.00 -10.87 -14.22
CA GLN A 57 9.26 -12.13 -14.90
C GLN A 57 8.35 -13.22 -14.35
N VAL A 58 7.90 -14.11 -15.22
CA VAL A 58 7.25 -15.37 -14.85
C VAL A 58 8.05 -16.50 -15.47
N GLN A 59 8.31 -17.56 -14.70
CA GLN A 59 8.97 -18.77 -15.15
C GLN A 59 8.15 -19.99 -14.75
N SER A 60 7.82 -20.81 -15.73
CA SER A 60 7.10 -22.06 -15.51
C SER A 60 8.06 -23.25 -15.47
N PRO A 61 7.79 -24.27 -14.64
CA PRO A 61 8.57 -25.50 -14.64
C PRO A 61 8.41 -26.26 -15.98
N PRO A 62 9.43 -27.01 -16.42
CA PRO A 62 9.27 -27.97 -17.50
C PRO A 62 8.20 -29.01 -17.12
N THR A 63 7.32 -29.35 -18.07
CA THR A 63 6.17 -30.23 -17.84
C THR A 63 6.56 -31.57 -17.19
N ALA A 64 7.65 -32.20 -17.65
CA ALA A 64 8.11 -33.48 -17.10
C ALA A 64 8.46 -33.39 -15.59
N VAL A 65 9.07 -32.28 -15.17
CA VAL A 65 9.46 -32.07 -13.76
C VAL A 65 8.23 -31.75 -12.92
N ALA A 66 7.34 -30.90 -13.43
CA ALA A 66 6.09 -30.54 -12.74
C ALA A 66 5.18 -31.76 -12.52
N THR A 67 5.11 -32.67 -13.49
CA THR A 67 4.39 -33.95 -13.36
C THR A 67 5.04 -34.85 -12.32
N ALA A 68 6.38 -34.99 -12.34
CA ALA A 68 7.09 -35.85 -11.40
C ALA A 68 6.99 -35.38 -9.94
N GLY A 69 6.94 -34.07 -9.70
CA GLY A 69 6.73 -33.51 -8.36
C GLY A 69 5.26 -33.21 -8.01
N ASP A 70 4.33 -33.49 -8.93
CA ASP A 70 2.89 -33.27 -8.75
C ASP A 70 2.57 -31.81 -8.34
N TYR A 71 3.14 -30.86 -9.09
CA TYR A 71 2.91 -29.41 -8.95
C TYR A 71 2.66 -28.77 -10.34
N GLN A 72 1.91 -29.48 -11.18
CA GLN A 72 1.46 -28.94 -12.47
C GLN A 72 0.62 -27.67 -12.26
N GLY A 73 0.80 -26.69 -13.14
CA GLY A 73 0.10 -25.41 -13.03
C GLY A 73 0.67 -24.46 -11.98
N TYR A 74 1.79 -24.78 -11.34
CA TYR A 74 2.54 -23.83 -10.52
C TYR A 74 3.62 -23.13 -11.34
N ALA A 75 3.97 -21.91 -10.94
CA ALA A 75 5.05 -21.15 -11.55
C ALA A 75 5.73 -20.26 -10.50
N LEU A 76 6.83 -19.65 -10.94
CA LEU A 76 7.55 -18.64 -10.19
C LEU A 76 7.32 -17.28 -10.84
N ALA A 77 7.02 -16.25 -10.05
CA ALA A 77 6.99 -14.87 -10.50
C ALA A 77 7.96 -14.02 -9.70
N VAL A 78 8.76 -13.21 -10.39
CA VAL A 78 9.55 -12.14 -9.78
C VAL A 78 8.70 -10.88 -9.78
N LYS A 79 8.41 -10.36 -8.59
CA LYS A 79 7.67 -9.12 -8.39
C LYS A 79 8.64 -8.04 -7.93
N ARG A 80 8.66 -6.90 -8.62
CA ARG A 80 9.33 -5.68 -8.15
C ARG A 80 8.41 -4.98 -7.17
N VAL A 81 8.93 -4.66 -5.99
CA VAL A 81 8.22 -3.94 -4.93
C VAL A 81 8.67 -2.49 -4.94
N GLY A 82 7.71 -1.59 -5.12
CA GLY A 82 7.91 -0.15 -5.06
C GLY A 82 6.75 0.53 -4.37
N THR A 83 6.64 1.83 -4.57
CA THR A 83 5.49 2.65 -4.19
C THR A 83 4.97 3.38 -5.44
N MET A 84 3.84 4.07 -5.34
CA MET A 84 3.36 4.90 -6.46
C MET A 84 4.35 6.02 -6.80
N MET A 85 5.19 6.45 -5.85
CA MET A 85 6.18 7.49 -6.05
C MET A 85 7.52 6.98 -6.58
N SER A 86 7.83 5.69 -6.44
CA SER A 86 9.13 5.14 -6.78
C SER A 86 9.03 3.67 -7.19
N SER A 87 9.61 3.35 -8.35
CA SER A 87 9.90 1.97 -8.74
C SER A 87 11.02 1.44 -7.85
N GLY A 88 10.65 0.91 -6.68
CA GLY A 88 11.61 0.40 -5.70
C GLY A 88 12.59 -0.62 -6.30
N ASN A 89 13.73 -0.77 -5.62
CA ASN A 89 14.80 -1.71 -5.98
C ASN A 89 14.71 -3.04 -5.21
N SER A 90 13.60 -3.26 -4.50
CA SER A 90 13.35 -4.49 -3.77
C SER A 90 12.55 -5.45 -4.61
N PHE A 91 12.84 -6.74 -4.47
CA PHE A 91 12.19 -7.79 -5.22
C PHE A 91 11.65 -8.87 -4.29
N GLU A 92 10.50 -9.41 -4.67
CA GLU A 92 9.91 -10.60 -4.08
C GLU A 92 9.86 -11.69 -5.15
N VAL A 93 10.11 -12.94 -4.74
CA VAL A 93 9.90 -14.11 -5.59
C VAL A 93 8.69 -14.86 -5.05
N TRP A 94 7.67 -15.00 -5.88
CA TRP A 94 6.43 -15.68 -5.55
C TRP A 94 6.44 -17.05 -6.22
N LEU A 95 6.21 -18.10 -5.44
CA LEU A 95 5.96 -19.45 -5.93
C LEU A 95 4.51 -19.80 -5.61
N GLY A 96 3.73 -20.11 -6.64
CA GLY A 96 2.30 -20.33 -6.48
C GLY A 96 1.66 -20.83 -7.75
N ARG A 97 0.33 -20.96 -7.72
CA ARG A 97 -0.47 -21.35 -8.89
C ARG A 97 -0.39 -20.29 -9.97
N HIS A 98 -0.30 -20.74 -11.21
CA HIS A 98 -0.29 -19.90 -12.40
C HIS A 98 -1.69 -19.86 -13.01
N ASP A 99 -2.39 -18.75 -12.81
CA ASP A 99 -3.75 -18.54 -13.28
C ASP A 99 -3.76 -17.39 -14.31
N GLY A 100 -3.82 -17.73 -15.59
CA GLY A 100 -4.05 -16.76 -16.68
C GLY A 100 -2.97 -15.68 -16.85
N GLY A 101 -1.70 -15.97 -16.52
CA GLY A 101 -0.59 -15.03 -16.64
C GLY A 101 -0.15 -14.40 -15.32
N GLU A 102 -0.90 -14.59 -14.24
CA GLU A 102 -0.49 -14.21 -12.89
C GLU A 102 -0.13 -15.43 -12.05
N VAL A 103 0.86 -15.26 -11.17
CA VAL A 103 1.23 -16.27 -10.17
C VAL A 103 0.64 -15.81 -8.84
N SER A 104 -0.16 -16.68 -8.22
CA SER A 104 -0.75 -16.43 -6.92
C SER A 104 0.33 -16.30 -5.85
N ARG A 105 0.03 -15.50 -4.82
CA ARG A 105 0.95 -15.23 -3.71
C ARG A 105 0.98 -16.40 -2.72
N GLY A 106 1.47 -17.56 -3.16
CA GLY A 106 1.64 -18.77 -2.35
C GLY A 106 2.80 -18.63 -1.37
N HIS A 107 3.95 -19.20 -1.70
CA HIS A 107 5.18 -18.98 -0.95
C HIS A 107 5.91 -17.73 -1.46
N VAL A 108 6.28 -16.84 -0.55
CA VAL A 108 6.95 -15.58 -0.88
C VAL A 108 8.33 -15.55 -0.27
N LEU A 109 9.33 -15.33 -1.12
CA LEU A 109 10.69 -15.06 -0.71
C LEU A 109 10.98 -13.58 -0.89
N GLN A 110 11.47 -12.94 0.16
CA GLN A 110 12.08 -11.62 0.02
C GLN A 110 13.52 -11.78 -0.44
N VAL A 111 13.89 -11.04 -1.49
CA VAL A 111 15.24 -11.07 -2.04
C VAL A 111 16.11 -10.11 -1.23
N PRO A 112 17.20 -10.59 -0.60
CA PRO A 112 18.12 -9.73 0.13
C PRO A 112 18.71 -8.63 -0.74
N THR A 113 18.98 -7.47 -0.14
CA THR A 113 19.63 -6.35 -0.83
C THR A 113 20.98 -6.77 -1.39
N GLY A 114 21.25 -6.45 -2.66
CA GLY A 114 22.48 -6.81 -3.35
C GLY A 114 22.39 -8.09 -4.20
N TRP A 115 21.33 -8.89 -4.03
CA TRP A 115 21.07 -10.03 -4.91
C TRP A 115 20.30 -9.55 -6.14
N ARG A 116 20.82 -9.85 -7.33
CA ARG A 116 20.23 -9.36 -8.58
C ARG A 116 19.23 -10.37 -9.13
N THR A 117 17.99 -9.92 -9.27
CA THR A 117 16.89 -10.71 -9.85
C THR A 117 16.54 -10.29 -11.27
N ASP A 118 16.84 -9.05 -11.65
CA ASP A 118 16.66 -8.54 -13.00
C ASP A 118 17.76 -9.11 -13.91
N ASN A 119 17.41 -10.12 -14.71
CA ASN A 119 18.31 -10.85 -15.62
C ASN A 119 19.43 -11.67 -14.94
N GLY A 120 19.45 -11.72 -13.61
CA GLY A 120 20.45 -12.45 -12.82
C GLY A 120 19.93 -13.70 -12.09
N LEU A 121 18.63 -13.97 -12.14
CA LEU A 121 18.02 -15.12 -11.48
C LEU A 121 17.99 -16.34 -12.41
N THR A 122 18.69 -17.40 -12.02
CA THR A 122 18.59 -18.72 -12.64
C THR A 122 17.73 -19.63 -11.78
N VAL A 123 16.67 -20.19 -12.36
CA VAL A 123 15.77 -21.11 -11.67
C VAL A 123 16.03 -22.53 -12.16
N ARG A 124 16.26 -23.45 -11.23
CA ARG A 124 16.36 -24.88 -11.50
C ARG A 124 15.23 -25.60 -10.81
N TRP A 125 14.29 -26.08 -11.62
CA TRP A 125 13.15 -26.86 -11.19
C TRP A 125 13.57 -28.32 -10.99
N SER A 126 13.16 -28.90 -9.86
CA SER A 126 13.29 -30.32 -9.57
C SER A 126 11.98 -30.85 -8.98
N PRO A 127 11.73 -32.18 -8.99
CA PRO A 127 10.49 -32.76 -8.46
C PRO A 127 10.25 -32.45 -6.98
N GLU A 128 11.33 -32.28 -6.20
CA GLU A 128 11.25 -32.08 -4.75
C GLU A 128 11.55 -30.65 -4.31
N THR A 129 12.31 -29.89 -5.10
CA THR A 129 12.81 -28.57 -4.75
C THR A 129 12.89 -27.64 -5.96
N VAL A 130 12.79 -26.35 -5.69
CA VAL A 130 13.10 -25.28 -6.65
C VAL A 130 14.33 -24.55 -6.13
N ARG A 131 15.42 -24.61 -6.89
CA ARG A 131 16.64 -23.88 -6.58
C ARG A 131 16.64 -22.55 -7.33
N LEU A 132 16.92 -21.49 -6.59
CA LEU A 132 17.03 -20.12 -7.05
C LEU A 132 18.48 -19.68 -6.86
N ASP A 133 19.19 -19.49 -7.96
CA ASP A 133 20.55 -18.97 -7.98
C ASP A 133 20.50 -17.50 -8.41
N PHE A 134 20.90 -16.59 -7.53
CA PHE A 134 20.90 -15.15 -7.76
C PHE A 134 22.31 -14.67 -8.13
N ALA A 135 22.41 -13.85 -9.16
CA ALA A 135 23.65 -13.14 -9.46
C ALA A 135 24.02 -12.23 -8.27
N GLY A 136 25.26 -12.35 -7.78
CA GLY A 136 25.71 -11.72 -6.54
C GLY A 136 25.89 -12.70 -5.36
N GLY A 137 25.66 -14.00 -5.56
CA GLY A 137 26.17 -15.07 -4.70
C GLY A 137 25.13 -15.76 -3.83
N GLY A 138 23.86 -15.37 -3.91
CA GLY A 138 22.78 -15.99 -3.16
C GLY A 138 22.26 -17.27 -3.79
N ARG A 139 22.04 -18.30 -2.97
CA ARG A 139 21.27 -19.49 -3.36
C ARG A 139 20.16 -19.73 -2.34
N ILE A 140 18.95 -19.94 -2.83
CA ILE A 140 17.82 -20.39 -2.01
C ILE A 140 17.26 -21.66 -2.63
N GLU A 141 16.99 -22.65 -1.78
CA GLU A 141 16.29 -23.87 -2.19
C GLU A 141 14.95 -23.93 -1.46
N VAL A 142 13.88 -24.01 -2.24
CA VAL A 142 12.52 -24.07 -1.73
C VAL A 142 11.98 -25.48 -1.96
N PRO A 143 11.65 -26.24 -0.92
CA PRO A 143 10.98 -27.53 -1.09
C PRO A 143 9.59 -27.34 -1.71
N VAL A 144 9.22 -28.21 -2.66
CA VAL A 144 7.93 -28.16 -3.38
C VAL A 144 6.75 -28.20 -2.42
N ARG A 145 6.84 -29.00 -1.36
CA ARG A 145 5.85 -29.09 -0.28
C ARG A 145 5.51 -27.77 0.41
N VAL A 146 6.35 -26.74 0.29
CA VAL A 146 6.14 -25.43 0.95
C VAL A 146 5.20 -24.54 0.14
N PHE A 147 5.21 -24.66 -1.20
CA PHE A 147 4.42 -23.78 -2.07
C PHE A 147 3.30 -24.50 -2.82
N ARG A 148 3.39 -25.83 -2.91
CA ARG A 148 2.30 -26.66 -3.40
C ARG A 148 1.23 -26.71 -2.31
N ASP A 149 0.03 -26.20 -2.60
CA ASP A 149 -1.12 -26.35 -1.72
C ASP A 149 -1.39 -27.86 -1.53
N ALA A 150 -1.41 -28.33 -0.28
CA ALA A 150 -1.72 -29.70 0.07
C ALA A 150 -3.25 -29.96 0.09
N ARG A 151 -3.99 -29.35 -0.84
CA ARG A 151 -5.44 -29.53 -0.95
C ARG A 151 -5.78 -30.56 -2.03
#